data_AF-A0A0U3LJ40-F1
#
_entry.id   AF-A0A0U3LJ40-F1
#
_cell.length_a   1.000
_cell.length_b   1.000
_cell.length_c   1.000
_cell.angle_alpha   90.00
_cell.angle_beta   90.00
_cell.angle_gamma   90.00
#
_symmetry.space_group_name_H-M   'P 1'
#
loop_
_entity.id
_entity.type
_entity.pdbx_description
1 polymer ?
#
loop_
_entity_poly.entity_id
_entity_poly.type
_entity_poly.pdbx_seq_one_letter_code
_entity_poly.pdbx_strand_id
1 'polypeptide(L)'
;MGAINGGFQATSFSRSGGGDPYDGVTVNAPFKDGKGWSAMLMTGRVIARAVCVPEAQAPQAVVGPVSQEADVSVARCPGDTKAIAGGYVRETWYKNGYGESLDDIIVNAPNDSGSGWAAKQFHGKTVARALCS
;
A
#
# COMPACT_ATOMS: atom_id res chain seq x y z
N MET A 1 -17.05 -10.96 5.88
CA MET A 1 -15.66 -11.22 6.29
C MET A 1 -14.87 -9.98 5.99
N GLY A 2 -13.98 -9.58 6.89
CA GLY A 2 -13.04 -8.47 6.68
C GLY A 2 -11.61 -8.94 6.67
N ALA A 3 -10.74 -8.23 5.95
CA ALA A 3 -9.31 -8.46 5.99
C ALA A 3 -8.73 -7.90 7.30
N ILE A 4 -7.78 -8.62 7.90
CA ILE A 4 -6.95 -8.14 9.02
C ILE A 4 -5.51 -7.87 8.60
N ASN A 5 -5.09 -8.46 7.47
CA ASN A 5 -3.79 -8.24 6.86
C ASN A 5 -3.81 -8.79 5.42
N GLY A 6 -2.74 -8.54 4.66
CA GLY A 6 -2.54 -9.16 3.37
C GLY A 6 -1.14 -8.91 2.82
N GLY A 7 -0.96 -9.34 1.58
CA GLY A 7 0.29 -9.19 0.87
C GLY A 7 0.14 -9.73 -0.54
N PHE A 8 1.28 -9.99 -1.19
CA PHE A 8 1.28 -10.46 -2.56
C PHE A 8 2.47 -11.36 -2.87
N GLN A 9 2.31 -12.11 -3.94
CA GLN A 9 3.37 -12.85 -4.60
C GLN A 9 3.46 -12.36 -6.04
N ALA A 10 4.65 -11.87 -6.45
CA ALA A 10 4.92 -11.62 -7.86
C ALA A 10 5.01 -12.96 -8.62
N THR A 11 4.34 -13.04 -9.76
CA THR A 11 4.38 -14.20 -10.67
C THR A 11 5.09 -13.87 -11.99
N SER A 12 5.15 -12.59 -12.34
CA SER A 12 6.03 -12.04 -13.36
C SER A 12 6.37 -10.59 -12.99
N PHE A 13 7.51 -10.09 -13.47
CA PHE A 13 7.96 -8.71 -13.26
C PHE A 13 8.93 -8.31 -14.38
N SER A 14 9.01 -7.02 -14.70
CA SER A 14 10.04 -6.48 -15.61
C SER A 14 11.44 -6.66 -15.03
N ARG A 15 12.41 -6.89 -15.92
CA ARG A 15 13.81 -7.06 -15.57
C ARG A 15 14.69 -6.17 -16.43
N SER A 16 15.81 -5.72 -15.87
CA SER A 16 16.89 -5.12 -16.63
C SER A 16 17.49 -6.13 -17.62
N GLY A 17 18.31 -5.65 -18.57
CA GLY A 17 19.08 -6.53 -19.44
C GLY A 17 20.05 -7.46 -18.68
N GLY A 18 20.44 -7.10 -17.45
CA GLY A 18 21.25 -7.93 -16.54
C GLY A 18 20.44 -8.93 -15.71
N GLY A 19 19.09 -8.86 -15.74
CA GLY A 19 18.19 -9.77 -15.05
C GLY A 19 17.64 -9.26 -13.71
N ASP A 20 18.06 -8.08 -13.25
CA ASP A 20 17.59 -7.48 -11.99
C ASP A 20 16.12 -7.07 -12.08
N PRO A 21 15.34 -7.21 -10.99
CA PRO A 21 13.95 -6.76 -10.97
C PRO A 21 13.85 -5.24 -11.09
N TYR A 22 13.04 -4.76 -12.04
CA TYR A 22 12.83 -3.33 -12.33
C TYR A 22 11.34 -2.95 -12.28
N ASP A 23 10.52 -3.76 -11.60
CA ASP A 23 9.08 -3.60 -11.53
C ASP A 23 8.66 -3.08 -10.15
N GLY A 24 8.09 -1.88 -10.13
CA GLY A 24 7.61 -1.27 -8.90
C GLY A 24 6.26 -1.86 -8.48
N VAL A 25 6.09 -2.05 -7.17
CA VAL A 25 4.76 -2.32 -6.60
C VAL A 25 3.99 -1.00 -6.55
N THR A 26 2.87 -0.93 -7.27
CA THR A 26 2.02 0.27 -7.31
C THR A 26 0.94 0.27 -6.25
N VAL A 27 0.54 -0.92 -5.81
CA VAL A 27 -0.46 -1.10 -4.76
C VAL A 27 -0.02 -2.26 -3.88
N ASN A 28 -0.13 -2.07 -2.57
CA ASN A 28 -0.10 -3.14 -1.59
C ASN A 28 -0.84 -2.64 -0.35
N ALA A 29 -2.16 -2.87 -0.29
CA ALA A 29 -3.03 -2.23 0.70
C ALA A 29 -4.37 -2.96 0.87
N PRO A 30 -5.06 -2.79 2.01
CA PRO A 30 -6.44 -3.23 2.15
C PRO A 30 -7.35 -2.51 1.13
N PHE A 31 -8.46 -3.14 0.78
CA PHE A 31 -9.53 -2.46 0.03
C PHE A 31 -10.12 -1.30 0.82
N LYS A 32 -10.72 -0.32 0.12
CA LYS A 32 -11.34 0.85 0.76
C LYS A 32 -12.48 0.47 1.72
N ASP A 33 -13.12 -0.67 1.49
CA ASP A 33 -14.18 -1.24 2.32
C ASP A 33 -13.67 -2.25 3.36
N GLY A 34 -12.36 -2.52 3.41
CA GLY A 34 -11.74 -3.48 4.34
C GLY A 34 -12.02 -4.95 4.06
N LYS A 35 -12.73 -5.30 2.99
CA LYS A 35 -13.16 -6.69 2.74
C LYS A 35 -12.15 -7.56 1.99
N GLY A 36 -10.97 -7.02 1.71
CA GLY A 36 -9.93 -7.73 0.98
C GLY A 36 -8.62 -6.97 0.90
N TRP A 37 -7.70 -7.49 0.09
CA TRP A 37 -6.37 -6.93 -0.12
C TRP A 37 -6.10 -6.73 -1.61
N SER A 38 -5.58 -5.55 -1.94
CA SER A 38 -5.14 -5.20 -3.29
C SER A 38 -3.63 -5.25 -3.38
N ALA A 39 -3.12 -5.82 -4.46
CA ALA A 39 -1.74 -5.65 -4.87
C ALA A 39 -1.64 -5.48 -6.39
N MET A 40 -0.63 -4.73 -6.83
CA MET A 40 -0.39 -4.47 -8.25
C MET A 40 1.10 -4.18 -8.48
N LEU A 41 1.65 -4.71 -9.57
CA LEU A 41 2.94 -4.32 -10.13
C LEU A 41 2.71 -3.38 -11.32
N MET A 42 3.72 -2.59 -11.69
CA MET A 42 3.60 -1.66 -12.83
C MET A 42 3.39 -2.38 -14.16
N THR A 43 4.11 -3.48 -14.39
CA THR A 43 4.09 -4.22 -15.66
C THR A 43 3.83 -5.71 -15.49
N GLY A 44 4.22 -6.25 -14.35
CA GLY A 44 4.14 -7.66 -14.01
C GLY A 44 2.75 -8.13 -13.59
N ARG A 45 2.73 -9.35 -13.07
CA ARG A 45 1.53 -10.02 -12.56
C ARG A 45 1.73 -10.40 -11.12
N VAL A 46 0.71 -10.19 -10.30
CA VAL A 46 0.72 -10.56 -8.89
C VAL A 46 -0.47 -11.43 -8.53
N ILE A 47 -0.28 -12.24 -7.50
CA ILE A 47 -1.37 -12.86 -6.74
C ILE A 47 -1.46 -12.10 -5.43
N ALA A 48 -2.55 -11.35 -5.23
CA ALA A 48 -2.88 -10.75 -3.95
C ALA A 48 -3.46 -11.80 -3.00
N ARG A 49 -3.07 -11.76 -1.72
CA ARG A 49 -3.58 -12.67 -0.68
C ARG A 49 -4.01 -11.84 0.53
N ALA A 50 -5.12 -12.21 1.14
CA ALA A 50 -5.65 -11.58 2.34
C ALA A 50 -5.82 -12.62 3.45
N VAL A 51 -5.57 -12.20 4.69
CA VAL A 51 -5.99 -12.92 5.89
C VAL A 51 -7.29 -12.30 6.36
N CYS A 52 -8.34 -13.12 6.48
CA CYS A 52 -9.69 -12.63 6.76
C CYS A 52 -10.25 -13.18 8.07
N VAL A 53 -11.13 -12.40 8.70
CA VAL A 53 -11.91 -12.75 9.90
C VAL A 53 -13.42 -12.60 9.63
N PRO A 54 -14.29 -13.18 10.47
CA PRO A 54 -15.73 -12.91 10.41
C PRO A 54 -16.05 -11.42 10.49
N GLU A 55 -17.16 -10.99 9.88
CA GLU A 55 -17.53 -9.56 9.78
C GLU A 55 -17.59 -8.86 11.15
N ALA A 56 -18.11 -9.54 12.17
CA ALA A 56 -18.24 -8.99 13.52
C ALA A 56 -16.89 -8.70 14.21
N GLN A 57 -15.77 -9.22 13.67
CA GLN A 57 -14.41 -9.01 14.15
C GLN A 57 -13.58 -8.17 13.16
N ALA A 58 -14.18 -7.72 12.06
CA ALA A 58 -13.46 -7.03 11.00
C ALA A 58 -13.01 -5.64 11.49
N PRO A 59 -11.73 -5.28 11.28
CA PRO A 59 -11.26 -3.93 11.55
C PRO A 59 -11.90 -2.93 10.58
N GLN A 60 -12.01 -1.68 11.01
CA GLN A 60 -12.50 -0.61 10.16
C GLN A 60 -11.41 -0.19 9.17
N ALA A 61 -11.73 -0.19 7.87
CA ALA A 61 -10.83 0.37 6.86
C ALA A 61 -10.91 1.90 6.81
N VAL A 62 -9.75 2.54 6.70
CA VAL A 62 -9.62 3.99 6.53
C VAL A 62 -8.66 4.30 5.39
N VAL A 63 -8.98 5.38 4.66
CA VAL A 63 -8.18 5.89 3.55
C VAL A 63 -7.67 7.28 3.92
N GLY A 64 -6.36 7.49 3.82
CA GLY A 64 -5.74 8.80 4.01
C GLY A 64 -5.95 9.72 2.80
N PRO A 65 -5.66 11.03 2.93
CA PRO A 65 -5.63 11.93 1.79
C PRO A 65 -4.48 11.54 0.84
N VAL A 66 -4.62 11.88 -0.46
CA VAL A 66 -3.49 11.84 -1.40
C VAL A 66 -2.40 12.79 -0.90
N SER A 67 -1.16 12.33 -0.81
CA SER A 67 -0.04 13.18 -0.42
C SER A 67 0.26 14.25 -1.46
N GLN A 68 0.94 15.31 -1.04
CA GLN A 68 1.72 16.11 -1.99
C GLN A 68 2.92 15.30 -2.50
N GLU A 69 3.59 15.84 -3.51
CA GLU A 69 4.83 15.26 -4.04
C GLU A 69 5.88 15.20 -2.93
N ALA A 70 6.55 14.05 -2.81
CA ALA A 70 7.58 13.76 -1.81
C ALA A 70 7.14 14.00 -0.35
N ASP A 71 5.83 13.96 -0.08
CA ASP A 71 5.25 14.15 1.24
C ASP A 71 4.52 12.89 1.75
N VAL A 72 4.21 12.85 3.03
CA VAL A 72 3.57 11.71 3.69
C VAL A 72 2.04 11.77 3.54
N SER A 73 1.44 10.63 3.21
CA SER A 73 0.01 10.38 3.39
C SER A 73 -0.20 9.63 4.70
N VAL A 74 -1.21 10.03 5.48
CA VAL A 74 -1.56 9.38 6.75
C VAL A 74 -3.05 9.01 6.77
N ALA A 75 -3.33 7.72 6.86
CA ALA A 75 -4.66 7.19 7.14
C ALA A 75 -4.85 7.10 8.66
N ARG A 76 -5.62 8.04 9.24
CA ARG A 76 -5.81 8.15 10.69
C ARG A 76 -6.98 7.29 11.15
N CYS A 77 -6.73 6.41 12.11
CA CYS A 77 -7.76 5.61 12.74
C CYS A 77 -8.71 6.50 13.57
N PRO A 78 -10.03 6.20 13.58
CA PRO A 78 -11.01 6.99 14.31
C PRO A 78 -10.97 6.68 15.81
N GLY A 79 -11.30 7.68 16.63
CA GLY A 79 -11.30 7.55 18.09
C GLY A 79 -9.93 7.12 18.61
N ASP A 80 -9.94 6.23 19.61
CA ASP A 80 -8.73 5.70 20.26
C ASP A 80 -8.24 4.38 19.63
N THR A 81 -8.77 3.98 18.47
CA THR A 81 -8.36 2.76 17.77
C THR A 81 -6.94 2.86 17.21
N LYS A 82 -6.31 1.71 16.98
CA LYS A 82 -4.93 1.60 16.50
C LYS A 82 -4.87 0.90 15.14
N ALA A 83 -3.89 1.28 14.33
CA ALA A 83 -3.63 0.59 13.08
C ALA A 83 -3.04 -0.78 13.36
N ILE A 84 -3.75 -1.85 12.99
CA ILE A 84 -3.27 -3.23 13.10
C ILE A 84 -2.62 -3.73 11.82
N ALA A 85 -2.95 -3.10 10.69
CA ALA A 85 -2.35 -3.32 9.39
C ALA A 85 -2.61 -2.11 8.50
N GLY A 86 -1.91 -2.04 7.37
CA GLY A 86 -2.12 -0.98 6.40
C GLY A 86 -1.21 -1.15 5.19
N GLY A 87 -1.25 -0.16 4.33
CA GLY A 87 -0.49 -0.18 3.10
C GLY A 87 -0.60 1.11 2.31
N TYR A 88 -0.26 1.02 1.04
CA TYR A 88 -0.20 2.17 0.15
C TYR A 88 -0.79 1.91 -1.23
N VAL A 89 -1.15 3.01 -1.89
CA VAL A 89 -1.50 3.11 -3.31
C VAL A 89 -0.70 4.26 -3.89
N ARG A 90 0.14 4.00 -4.90
CA ARG A 90 0.87 5.03 -5.65
C ARG A 90 -0.10 5.70 -6.61
N GLU A 91 -0.23 7.02 -6.51
CA GLU A 91 -1.07 7.84 -7.41
C GLU A 91 -0.25 8.36 -8.59
N THR A 92 0.96 8.86 -8.31
CA THR A 92 1.94 9.27 -9.33
C THR A 92 3.33 8.81 -8.95
N TRP A 93 4.19 8.60 -9.94
CA TRP A 93 5.60 8.27 -9.73
C TRP A 93 6.45 8.60 -10.96
N TYR A 94 7.76 8.70 -10.75
CA TYR A 94 8.72 9.03 -11.78
C TYR A 94 9.18 7.78 -12.50
N LYS A 95 9.35 7.90 -13.82
CA LYS A 95 9.85 6.83 -14.68
C LYS A 95 11.06 7.31 -15.48
N ASN A 96 11.97 6.40 -15.81
CA ASN A 96 13.03 6.70 -16.77
C ASN A 96 12.50 6.63 -18.22
N GLY A 97 13.37 6.90 -19.19
CA GLY A 97 13.04 6.84 -20.62
C GLY A 97 12.63 5.46 -21.15
N TYR A 98 12.85 4.39 -20.37
CA TYR A 98 12.46 3.02 -20.67
C TYR A 98 11.15 2.61 -19.98
N GLY A 99 10.52 3.51 -19.21
CA GLY A 99 9.26 3.26 -18.51
C GLY A 99 9.41 2.60 -17.13
N GLU A 100 10.65 2.40 -16.66
CA GLU A 100 10.96 1.80 -15.37
C GLU A 100 10.77 2.80 -14.22
N SER A 101 10.39 2.33 -13.03
CA SER A 101 10.23 3.20 -11.85
C SER A 101 11.58 3.78 -11.42
N LEU A 102 11.67 5.11 -11.25
CA LEU A 102 12.79 5.79 -10.58
C LEU A 102 12.41 6.25 -9.16
N ASP A 103 11.35 5.69 -8.62
CA ASP A 103 10.73 6.13 -7.40
C ASP A 103 10.21 4.90 -6.65
N ASP A 104 10.19 5.00 -5.33
CA ASP A 104 9.86 3.89 -4.46
C ASP A 104 9.16 4.37 -3.19
N ILE A 105 8.52 3.43 -2.51
CA ILE A 105 7.89 3.65 -1.22
C ILE A 105 8.98 3.60 -0.14
N ILE A 106 9.26 4.76 0.45
CA ILE A 106 10.26 4.92 1.50
C ILE A 106 9.66 4.97 2.91
N VAL A 107 8.33 5.08 3.02
CA VAL A 107 7.59 4.88 4.27
C VAL A 107 6.38 4.01 3.98
N ASN A 108 6.21 2.95 4.76
CA ASN A 108 5.03 2.09 4.76
C ASN A 108 4.94 1.39 6.12
N ALA A 109 4.39 2.09 7.12
CA ALA A 109 4.38 1.62 8.50
C ALA A 109 3.26 2.30 9.30
N PRO A 110 2.90 1.79 10.50
CA PRO A 110 2.14 2.59 11.46
C PRO A 110 2.86 3.92 11.74
N ASN A 111 2.10 4.98 12.00
CA ASN A 111 2.69 6.23 12.49
C ASN A 111 3.22 6.07 13.93
N ASP A 112 4.01 7.03 14.40
CA ASP A 112 4.70 6.95 15.71
C ASP A 112 3.75 6.71 16.89
N SER A 113 2.51 7.22 16.83
CA SER A 113 1.47 7.03 17.85
C SER A 113 0.68 5.73 17.71
N GLY A 114 0.93 4.96 16.64
CA GLY A 114 0.13 3.79 16.23
C GLY A 114 -1.32 4.12 15.86
N SER A 115 -1.71 5.40 15.84
CA SER A 115 -3.08 5.85 15.58
C SER A 115 -3.43 5.92 14.09
N GLY A 116 -2.60 5.34 13.23
CA GLY A 116 -2.81 5.35 11.80
C GLY A 116 -1.67 4.67 11.05
N TRP A 117 -1.80 4.65 9.73
CA TRP A 117 -0.78 4.16 8.81
C TRP A 117 -0.22 5.30 7.97
N ALA A 118 1.10 5.37 7.87
CA ALA A 118 1.83 6.35 7.08
C ALA A 118 2.39 5.69 5.81
N ALA A 119 2.24 6.38 4.68
CA ALA A 119 2.85 5.99 3.42
C ALA A 119 3.52 7.20 2.76
N LYS A 120 4.71 7.02 2.20
CA LYS A 120 5.45 8.06 1.49
C LYS A 120 6.24 7.46 0.33
N GLN A 121 6.17 8.12 -0.83
CA GLN A 121 7.10 7.88 -1.93
C GLN A 121 8.32 8.81 -1.83
N PHE A 122 9.44 8.39 -2.41
CA PHE A 122 10.64 9.21 -2.47
C PHE A 122 10.38 10.54 -3.20
N HIS A 123 9.71 10.48 -4.36
CA HIS A 123 9.26 11.66 -5.10
C HIS A 123 7.75 11.72 -5.34
N GLY A 124 7.08 10.62 -5.68
CA GLY A 124 5.69 10.63 -6.14
C GLY A 124 4.63 10.97 -5.09
N LYS A 125 3.36 10.89 -5.50
CA LYS A 125 2.19 11.05 -4.63
C LYS A 125 1.60 9.71 -4.26
N THR A 126 1.25 9.51 -3.00
CA THR A 126 0.73 8.23 -2.49
C THR A 126 -0.49 8.44 -1.61
N VAL A 127 -1.27 7.37 -1.45
CA VAL A 127 -2.39 7.28 -0.51
C VAL A 127 -2.09 6.15 0.48
N ALA A 128 -2.07 6.46 1.76
CA ALA A 128 -2.05 5.46 2.82
C ALA A 128 -3.44 4.85 3.01
N ARG A 129 -3.50 3.57 3.36
CA ARG A 129 -4.70 2.90 3.86
C ARG A 129 -4.38 2.17 5.16
N ALA A 130 -5.34 2.14 6.09
CA ALA A 130 -5.20 1.47 7.37
C ALA A 130 -6.39 0.54 7.62
N LEU A 131 -6.14 -0.51 8.39
CA LEU A 131 -7.14 -1.31 9.09
C LEU A 131 -7.01 -0.98 10.58
N CYS A 132 -8.09 -0.49 11.17
CA CYS A 132 -8.12 0.06 12.52
C CYS A 132 -8.96 -0.83 13.44
N SER A 133 -8.44 -1.14 14.63
CA SER A 133 -9.12 -1.93 15.66
C SER A 133 -8.86 -1.40 17.06
#